data_AF-A0A7C2LN73-F1
#
_entry.id   AF-A0A7C2LN73-F1
#
_cell.length_a   1.000
_cell.length_b   1.000
_cell.length_c   1.000
_cell.angle_alpha   90.00
_cell.angle_beta   90.00
_cell.angle_gamma   90.00
#
_symmetry.space_group_name_H-M   'P 1'
#
loop_
_entity.id
_entity.type
_entity.pdbx_description
1 polymer ?
#
loop_
_entity_poly.entity_id
_entity_poly.type
_entity_poly.pdbx_seq_one_letter_code
_entity_poly.pdbx_strand_id
1 'polypeptide(L)'
;NIKKNLKLTKGLNMAEAIMIAMTKKGMGRQEAHELLRKLAVETYNSDREYSEVLKENSEIKKYMNEEEIDEALKPENYIGTAVEQVRKVLDVSKHERA
;
A
#
# COMPACT_ATOMS: atom_id res chain seq x y z
N ASN A 1 -12.30 -7.55 13.18
CA ASN A 1 -12.87 -7.87 11.84
C ASN A 1 -12.25 -7.07 10.71
N ILE A 2 -12.21 -5.72 10.73
CA ILE A 2 -11.67 -4.92 9.61
C ILE A 2 -10.25 -5.34 9.18
N LYS A 3 -9.28 -5.38 10.10
CA LYS A 3 -7.90 -5.82 9.78
C LYS A 3 -7.84 -7.24 9.20
N LYS A 4 -8.70 -8.15 9.71
CA LYS A 4 -8.80 -9.52 9.19
C LYS A 4 -9.29 -9.53 7.74
N ASN A 5 -10.29 -8.69 7.42
CA ASN A 5 -10.84 -8.61 6.08
C ASN A 5 -9.84 -8.01 5.08
N LEU A 6 -9.08 -6.99 5.48
CA LEU A 6 -8.03 -6.40 4.64
C LEU A 6 -6.94 -7.42 4.29
N LYS A 7 -6.63 -8.34 5.21
CA LYS A 7 -5.67 -9.42 4.99
C LYS A 7 -6.17 -10.55 4.06
N LEU A 8 -7.46 -10.59 3.68
CA LEU A 8 -7.99 -11.64 2.80
C LEU A 8 -7.32 -11.67 1.43
N THR A 9 -6.77 -10.55 0.98
CA THR A 9 -6.03 -10.45 -0.29
C THR A 9 -4.53 -10.69 -0.15
N LYS A 10 -4.06 -11.15 1.02
CA LYS A 10 -2.64 -11.42 1.30
C LYS A 10 -1.72 -10.21 1.02
N GLY A 11 -2.25 -9.02 1.26
CA GLY A 11 -1.55 -7.74 1.05
C GLY A 11 -1.63 -7.18 -0.37
N LEU A 12 -2.25 -7.87 -1.34
CA LEU A 12 -2.37 -7.38 -2.72
C LEU A 12 -3.14 -6.07 -2.84
N ASN A 13 -4.10 -5.82 -1.95
CA ASN A 13 -4.82 -4.55 -1.89
C ASN A 13 -3.91 -3.34 -1.60
N MET A 14 -2.65 -3.57 -1.19
CA MET A 14 -1.66 -2.54 -0.88
C MET A 14 -0.65 -2.30 -2.02
N ALA A 15 -0.81 -2.92 -3.19
CA ALA A 15 0.14 -2.79 -4.30
C ALA A 15 0.39 -1.34 -4.74
N GLU A 16 -0.63 -0.48 -4.68
CA GLU A 16 -0.47 0.94 -5.02
C GLU A 16 0.44 1.67 -4.03
N ALA A 17 0.40 1.32 -2.74
CA ALA A 17 1.26 1.92 -1.72
C ALA A 17 2.75 1.62 -2.01
N ILE A 18 3.04 0.38 -2.44
CA ILE A 18 4.38 -0.02 -2.88
C ILE A 18 4.79 0.75 -4.13
N MET A 19 3.92 0.85 -5.13
CA MET A 19 4.19 1.60 -6.36
C MET A 19 4.59 3.06 -6.05
N ILE A 20 3.83 3.73 -5.19
CA ILE A 20 4.09 5.11 -4.79
C ILE A 20 5.43 5.21 -4.04
N ALA A 21 5.72 4.28 -3.13
CA ALA A 21 6.98 4.25 -2.40
C ALA A 21 8.18 4.09 -3.34
N MET A 22 8.10 3.18 -4.33
CA MET A 22 9.13 2.99 -5.34
C MET A 22 9.30 4.20 -6.25
N THR A 23 8.21 4.82 -6.70
CA THR A 23 8.26 6.02 -7.55
C THR A 23 8.89 7.20 -6.82
N LYS A 24 8.61 7.38 -5.51
CA LYS A 24 9.28 8.39 -4.68
C LYS A 24 10.79 8.16 -4.58
N LYS A 25 11.24 6.93 -4.78
CA LYS A 25 12.66 6.53 -4.77
C LYS A 25 13.30 6.49 -6.15
N GLY A 26 12.61 6.96 -7.18
CA GLY A 26 13.18 7.19 -8.51
C GLY A 26 12.84 6.13 -9.56
N MET A 27 12.07 5.08 -9.25
CA MET A 27 11.57 4.17 -10.28
C MET A 27 10.51 4.87 -11.14
N GLY A 28 10.55 4.64 -12.46
CA GLY A 28 9.51 5.14 -13.36
C GLY A 28 8.14 4.55 -13.02
N ARG A 29 7.08 5.37 -12.99
CA ARG A 29 5.72 4.92 -12.61
C ARG A 29 5.23 3.71 -13.42
N GLN A 30 5.47 3.73 -14.74
CA GLN A 30 5.02 2.66 -15.63
C GLN A 30 5.80 1.35 -15.41
N GLU A 31 7.10 1.48 -15.12
CA GLU A 31 7.98 0.35 -14.78
C GLU A 31 7.56 -0.26 -13.44
N ALA A 32 7.33 0.56 -12.42
CA ALA A 32 6.83 0.13 -11.12
C ALA A 32 5.47 -0.58 -11.25
N HIS A 33 4.55 -0.01 -12.04
CA HIS A 33 3.24 -0.62 -12.28
C HIS A 33 3.37 -2.01 -12.92
N GLU A 34 4.17 -2.14 -13.99
CA GLU A 34 4.32 -3.43 -14.68
C GLU A 34 5.05 -4.48 -13.83
N LEU A 35 6.07 -4.08 -13.06
CA LEU A 35 6.74 -4.96 -12.11
C LEU A 35 5.77 -5.48 -11.05
N LEU A 36 5.04 -4.57 -10.40
CA LEU A 36 4.11 -4.94 -9.32
C LEU A 36 2.92 -5.76 -9.84
N ARG A 37 2.46 -5.52 -11.08
CA ARG A 37 1.44 -6.34 -11.74
C ARG A 37 1.91 -7.80 -11.87
N LYS A 38 3.16 -8.03 -12.30
CA LYS A 38 3.73 -9.38 -12.41
C LYS A 38 3.82 -10.07 -11.04
N LEU A 39 4.33 -9.36 -10.03
CA LEU A 39 4.44 -9.89 -8.67
C LEU A 39 3.07 -10.16 -8.03
N ALA A 40 2.06 -9.35 -8.34
CA ALA A 40 0.69 -9.58 -7.89
C ALA A 40 0.10 -10.87 -8.49
N VAL A 41 0.32 -11.11 -9.78
CA VAL A 41 -0.09 -12.37 -10.44
C VAL A 41 0.66 -13.57 -9.85
N GLU A 42 1.96 -13.44 -9.59
CA GLU A 42 2.75 -14.48 -8.94
C GLU A 42 2.21 -14.82 -7.55
N THR A 43 1.94 -13.80 -6.73
CA THR A 43 1.38 -13.95 -5.37
C THR A 43 0.03 -14.64 -5.42
N TYR A 44 -0.84 -14.23 -6.34
CA TYR A 44 -2.16 -14.84 -6.53
C TYR A 44 -2.08 -16.33 -6.88
N ASN A 45 -1.11 -16.71 -7.73
CA ASN A 45 -0.94 -18.10 -8.18
C ASN A 45 -0.17 -19.00 -7.21
N SER A 46 0.67 -18.41 -6.34
CA SER A 46 1.57 -19.15 -5.44
C SER A 46 1.02 -19.33 -4.03
N ASP A 47 -0.13 -18.74 -3.72
CA ASP A 47 -0.74 -18.72 -2.38
C ASP A 47 0.16 -18.09 -1.29
N ARG A 48 1.15 -17.30 -1.68
CA ARG A 48 2.11 -16.64 -0.79
C ARG A 48 1.61 -15.29 -0.29
N GLU A 49 2.21 -14.78 0.77
CA GLU A 49 2.00 -13.39 1.20
C GLU A 49 2.71 -12.44 0.25
N TYR A 50 2.06 -11.34 -0.14
CA TYR A 50 2.65 -10.37 -1.07
C TYR A 50 3.96 -9.78 -0.55
N SER A 51 4.07 -9.61 0.78
CA SER A 51 5.29 -9.16 1.45
C SER A 51 6.49 -10.06 1.16
N GLU A 52 6.31 -11.38 1.10
CA GLU A 52 7.39 -12.33 0.83
C GLU A 52 7.87 -12.20 -0.61
N VAL A 53 6.94 -12.17 -1.57
CA VAL A 53 7.23 -12.03 -3.00
C VAL A 53 7.99 -10.72 -3.27
N LEU A 54 7.58 -9.61 -2.64
CA LEU A 54 8.28 -8.33 -2.73
C LEU A 54 9.70 -8.40 -2.13
N LYS A 55 9.84 -9.01 -0.94
CA LYS A 55 11.12 -9.16 -0.23
C LYS A 55 12.08 -10.15 -0.88
N GLU A 56 11.63 -10.95 -1.84
CA GLU A 56 12.51 -11.82 -2.63
C GLU A 56 12.92 -11.19 -3.96
N ASN A 57 12.16 -10.22 -4.46
CA ASN A 57 12.40 -9.62 -5.76
C ASN A 57 13.60 -8.65 -5.74
N SER A 58 14.60 -8.94 -6.57
CA SER A 58 15.84 -8.15 -6.66
C SER A 58 15.61 -6.73 -7.17
N GLU A 59 14.64 -6.49 -8.05
CA GLU A 59 14.31 -5.14 -8.54
C GLU A 59 13.66 -4.29 -7.44
N ILE A 60 12.78 -4.87 -6.61
CA ILE A 60 12.22 -4.19 -5.44
C ILE A 60 13.33 -3.77 -4.47
N LYS A 61 14.27 -4.68 -4.18
CA LYS A 61 15.39 -4.44 -3.25
C LYS A 61 16.33 -3.32 -3.64
N LYS A 62 16.38 -2.93 -4.92
CA LYS A 62 17.16 -1.77 -5.37
C LYS A 62 16.60 -0.45 -4.81
N TYR A 63 15.31 -0.42 -4.48
CA TYR A 63 14.63 0.78 -4.01
C TYR A 63 14.24 0.69 -2.54
N MET A 64 13.74 -0.46 -2.08
CA MET A 64 13.18 -0.59 -0.73
C MET A 64 13.84 -1.73 0.05
N ASN A 65 14.15 -1.47 1.33
CA ASN A 65 14.54 -2.53 2.26
C ASN A 65 13.30 -3.26 2.83
N GLU A 66 13.50 -4.32 3.59
CA GLU A 66 12.40 -5.14 4.11
C GLU A 66 11.48 -4.37 5.08
N GLU A 67 12.03 -3.48 5.90
CA GLU A 67 11.29 -2.67 6.86
C GLU A 67 10.39 -1.65 6.14
N GLU A 68 10.90 -1.03 5.07
CA GLU A 68 10.14 -0.09 4.23
C GLU A 68 9.02 -0.80 3.47
N ILE A 69 9.24 -2.04 3.03
CA ILE A 69 8.19 -2.87 2.42
C ILE A 69 7.09 -3.14 3.45
N ASP A 70 7.46 -3.59 4.66
CA ASP A 70 6.50 -3.87 5.72
C ASP A 70 5.72 -2.63 6.13
N GLU A 71 6.38 -1.47 6.20
CA GLU A 71 5.74 -0.20 6.53
C GLU A 71 4.74 0.24 5.44
N ALA A 72 5.11 0.09 4.16
CA ALA A 72 4.24 0.42 3.04
C ALA A 72 3.03 -0.51 2.91
N LEU A 73 3.14 -1.76 3.37
CA LEU A 73 2.03 -2.73 3.38
C LEU A 73 1.07 -2.57 4.57
N LYS A 74 1.34 -1.67 5.53
CA LYS A 74 0.40 -1.38 6.62
C LYS A 74 -0.77 -0.55 6.11
N PRO A 75 -2.02 -1.05 6.17
CA PRO A 75 -3.19 -0.29 5.70
C PRO A 75 -3.38 1.05 6.44
N GLU A 76 -2.95 1.13 7.69
CA GLU A 76 -3.01 2.35 8.50
C GLU A 76 -2.20 3.51 7.90
N ASN A 77 -1.17 3.19 7.11
CA ASN A 77 -0.31 4.16 6.45
C ASN A 77 -0.85 4.59 5.08
N TYR A 78 -1.96 4.01 4.62
CA TYR A 78 -2.53 4.23 3.29
C TYR A 78 -4.01 4.63 3.33
N ILE A 79 -4.34 5.57 4.22
CA ILE A 79 -5.72 6.08 4.41
C ILE A 79 -6.01 7.39 3.67
N GLY A 80 -5.05 7.89 2.87
CA GLY A 80 -5.18 9.14 2.13
C GLY A 80 -5.59 10.31 3.03
N THR A 81 -6.61 11.06 2.62
CA THR A 81 -7.12 12.22 3.36
C THR A 81 -8.23 11.88 4.35
N ALA A 82 -8.49 10.61 4.67
CA ALA A 82 -9.64 10.18 5.47
C ALA A 82 -9.79 10.96 6.80
N VAL A 83 -8.69 11.15 7.53
CA VAL A 83 -8.70 11.92 8.79
C VAL A 83 -9.02 13.40 8.55
N GLU A 84 -8.49 13.99 7.48
CA GLU A 84 -8.77 15.38 7.12
C GLU A 84 -10.23 15.58 6.76
N GLN A 85 -10.83 14.64 6.02
CA GLN A 85 -12.24 14.69 5.66
C GLN A 85 -13.14 14.63 6.91
N VAL A 86 -12.82 13.74 7.86
CA VAL A 86 -13.54 13.66 9.14
C VAL A 86 -13.43 14.98 9.90
N ARG A 87 -12.24 15.58 9.98
CA ARG A 87 -12.04 16.89 10.65
C ARG A 87 -12.87 17.99 10.00
N LYS A 88 -12.87 18.08 8.66
CA LYS A 88 -13.66 19.08 7.92
C LYS A 88 -15.15 18.99 8.26
N VAL A 89 -15.71 17.78 8.33
CA VAL A 89 -17.12 17.57 8.69
C VAL A 89 -17.41 17.99 10.14
N LEU A 90 -16.51 17.68 11.08
CA LEU A 90 -16.66 18.07 12.48
C LEU A 90 -16.61 19.60 12.66
N ASP A 91 -15.77 20.28 11.91
CA ASP A 91 -15.66 21.74 11.99
C ASP A 91 -16.92 22.42 11.46
N VAL A 92 -17.47 21.98 10.32
CA VAL A 92 -18.76 22.48 9.80
C VAL A 92 -19.88 22.25 10.83
N SER A 93 -19.96 21.05 11.39
CA SER A 93 -20.99 20.68 12.38
C SER A 93 -20.96 21.54 13.65
N LYS A 94 -19.79 22.06 14.05
CA LYS A 94 -19.66 22.96 15.20
C LYS A 94 -20.14 24.37 14.87
N HIS A 95 -19.89 24.87 13.67
CA HIS A 95 -20.33 26.19 13.23
C HIS A 95 -21.86 26.25 13.07
N GLU A 96 -22.50 25.17 12.63
CA GLU A 96 -23.97 25.10 12.51
C GLU A 96 -24.71 25.03 13.85
N ARG A 97 -24.01 24.65 14.93
CA ARG A 97 -24.58 24.51 16.28
C ARG A 97 -24.28 25.71 17.19
N ALA A 98 -23.47 26.66 16.73
CA ALA A 98 -23.12 27.91 17.41
C ALA A 98 -24.04 29.04 16.93
#